data_AF-A0A223HCK5-F1
#
_entry.id   AF-A0A223HCK5-F1
#
_cell.length_a   1.000
_cell.length_b   1.000
_cell.length_c   1.000
_cell.angle_alpha   90.00
_cell.angle_beta   90.00
_cell.angle_gamma   90.00
#
_symmetry.space_group_name_H-M   'P 1'
#
loop_
_entity.id
_entity.type
_entity.pdbx_description
1 polymer ?
#
loop_
_entity_poly.entity_id
_entity_poly.type
_entity_poly.pdbx_seq_one_letter_code
_entity_poly.pdbx_strand_id
1 'polypeptide(L)' 'MFRFTCKILFSIFLTFLVNTEVSGSQCGWGCPTLPPNTVGPCVELCPSAGCDFGYLCCSNGCGHVCKIGIWTCY' A
#
# COMPACT_ATOMS: atom_id res chain seq x y z
N MET A 1 -4.44 -36.72 35.61
CA MET A 1 -4.71 -36.52 34.17
C MET A 1 -5.69 -35.35 33.96
N PHE A 2 -5.36 -34.10 34.34
CA PHE A 2 -6.25 -32.93 34.13
C PHE A 2 -5.46 -31.61 34.13
N ARG A 3 -4.33 -31.57 33.41
CA ARG A 3 -3.41 -30.40 33.43
C ARG A 3 -3.11 -29.80 32.06
N PHE A 4 -3.85 -30.22 31.03
CA PHE A 4 -3.62 -29.83 29.63
C PHE A 4 -4.75 -28.99 29.02
N THR A 5 -5.99 -29.07 29.52
CA THR A 5 -7.14 -28.36 28.95
C THR A 5 -7.14 -26.86 29.21
N CYS A 6 -6.66 -26.40 30.37
CA CYS A 6 -6.65 -24.97 30.74
C CYS A 6 -5.61 -24.15 29.96
N LYS A 7 -4.43 -24.74 29.66
CA LYS A 7 -3.38 -24.08 28.86
C LYS A 7 -3.81 -23.83 27.42
N ILE A 8 -4.52 -24.80 26.82
CA ILE A 8 -4.98 -24.70 25.44
C ILE A 8 -6.02 -23.58 25.32
N LEU A 9 -7.00 -23.53 26.23
CA LEU A 9 -8.03 -22.48 26.24
C LEU A 9 -7.44 -21.07 26.43
N PHE A 10 -6.43 -20.91 27.29
CA PHE A 10 -5.75 -19.63 27.49
C PHE A 10 -4.98 -19.18 26.22
N SER A 11 -4.30 -20.10 25.55
CA SER A 11 -3.60 -19.81 24.30
C SER A 11 -4.54 -19.44 23.16
N ILE A 12 -5.69 -20.10 23.03
CA ILE A 12 -6.70 -19.79 22.00
C ILE A 12 -7.33 -18.41 22.25
N PHE A 13 -7.54 -18.04 23.52
CA PHE A 13 -8.06 -16.73 23.89
C PHE A 13 -7.03 -15.63 23.58
N LEU A 14 -5.75 -15.87 23.88
CA LEU A 14 -4.67 -14.92 23.58
C LEU A 14 -4.47 -14.71 22.08
N THR A 15 -4.57 -15.77 21.27
CA THR A 15 -4.51 -15.62 19.80
C THR A 15 -5.71 -14.86 19.26
N PHE A 16 -6.93 -15.09 19.78
CA PHE A 16 -8.11 -14.30 19.39
C PHE A 16 -7.95 -12.80 19.66
N LEU A 17 -7.34 -12.41 20.79
CA LEU A 17 -7.11 -11.01 21.13
C LEU A 17 -5.98 -10.35 20.33
N VAL A 18 -5.01 -11.12 19.83
CA VAL A 18 -3.88 -10.61 19.02
C VAL A 18 -4.24 -10.46 17.54
N ASN A 19 -5.32 -11.09 17.07
CA ASN A 19 -5.81 -10.93 15.69
C ASN A 19 -6.56 -9.61 15.45
N THR A 20 -6.40 -8.60 16.32
CA THR A 20 -6.80 -7.24 15.95
C THR A 20 -5.99 -6.82 14.74
N GLU A 21 -6.64 -6.83 13.59
CA GLU A 21 -6.16 -6.23 12.35
C GLU A 21 -5.83 -4.77 12.61
N VAL A 22 -4.56 -4.52 12.92
CA VAL A 22 -4.00 -3.17 12.94
C VAL A 22 -4.09 -2.71 11.49
N SER A 23 -5.16 -1.99 11.16
CA SER A 23 -5.20 -1.15 9.97
C SER A 23 -4.20 -0.03 10.20
N GLY A 24 -2.92 -0.39 10.12
CA GLY A 24 -1.82 0.54 10.16
C GLY A 24 -1.96 1.42 8.93
N SER A 25 -2.01 2.72 9.13
CA SER A 25 -1.93 3.70 8.06
C SER A 25 -0.68 3.38 7.23
N GLN A 26 -0.88 2.94 5.99
CA GLN A 26 0.23 2.54 5.13
C GLN A 26 0.83 3.81 4.55
N CYS A 27 1.93 4.28 5.15
CA CYS A 27 2.68 5.43 4.66
C CYS A 27 3.75 4.98 3.66
N GLY A 28 3.83 5.63 2.52
CA GLY A 28 4.84 5.37 1.50
C GLY A 28 4.86 6.43 0.40
N TRP A 29 5.82 6.30 -0.51
CA TRP A 29 5.86 7.12 -1.72
C TRP A 29 4.73 6.71 -2.67
N GLY A 30 3.84 7.64 -2.96
CA GLY A 30 2.69 7.45 -3.84
C GLY A 30 2.67 8.44 -4.99
N CYS A 31 1.84 8.13 -6.00
CA CYS A 31 1.58 9.04 -7.11
C CYS A 31 0.73 10.22 -6.67
N PRO A 32 1.02 11.44 -7.15
CA PRO A 32 0.15 12.58 -6.91
C PRO A 32 -1.22 12.37 -7.55
N THR A 33 -2.27 12.85 -6.89
CA THR A 33 -3.63 12.81 -7.43
C THR A 33 -3.72 13.72 -8.66
N LEU A 34 -4.24 13.18 -9.76
CA LEU A 34 -4.52 13.98 -10.95
C LEU A 34 -5.86 14.71 -10.80
N PRO A 35 -5.98 15.92 -11.36
CA PRO A 35 -7.28 16.57 -11.50
C PRO A 35 -8.28 15.65 -12.21
N PRO A 36 -9.57 15.69 -11.85
CA PRO A 36 -10.58 14.94 -12.59
C PRO A 36 -10.58 15.33 -14.06
N ASN A 37 -10.80 14.35 -14.94
CA ASN A 37 -10.77 14.51 -16.40
C ASN A 37 -9.41 14.89 -17.00
N THR A 38 -8.31 14.68 -16.28
CA THR A 38 -6.97 14.80 -16.87
C THR A 38 -6.75 13.67 -17.87
N VAL A 39 -6.51 14.01 -19.13
CA VAL A 39 -6.11 13.06 -20.19
C VAL A 39 -4.80 13.53 -20.78
N GLY A 40 -3.71 12.87 -20.38
CA GLY A 40 -2.41 13.04 -21.01
C GLY A 40 -2.29 12.22 -22.30
N PRO A 41 -1.16 12.37 -23.02
CA PRO A 41 -0.89 11.55 -24.19
C PRO A 41 -0.87 10.05 -23.82
N CYS A 42 -1.46 9.23 -24.69
CA CYS A 42 -1.55 7.77 -24.58
C CYS A 42 -0.22 7.12 -24.97
N VAL A 43 0.80 7.34 -24.15
CA VAL A 43 2.15 6.82 -24.37
C VAL A 43 2.73 6.31 -23.04
N GLU A 44 3.39 5.17 -23.11
CA GLU A 44 4.12 4.57 -22.00
C GLU A 44 5.56 5.08 -22.01
N LEU A 45 5.85 6.11 -21.21
CA LEU A 45 7.19 6.72 -21.11
C LEU A 45 8.06 6.10 -20.02
N CYS A 46 7.50 5.20 -19.21
CA CYS A 46 8.23 4.47 -18.19
C CYS A 46 7.67 3.04 -18.05
N PRO A 47 8.52 2.03 -17.80
CA PRO A 47 8.06 0.75 -17.27
C PRO A 47 7.68 0.94 -15.79
N SER A 48 6.83 0.07 -15.24
CA SER A 48 6.26 0.19 -13.88
C SER A 48 7.27 0.38 -12.74
N ALA A 49 8.56 0.08 -12.97
CA ALA A 49 9.66 0.27 -12.01
C ALA A 49 10.76 1.25 -12.49
N GLY A 50 10.59 1.90 -13.65
CA GLY A 50 11.67 2.64 -14.31
C GLY A 50 11.46 4.14 -14.27
N CYS A 51 11.85 4.77 -13.16
CA CYS A 51 12.10 6.20 -13.08
C CYS A 51 13.31 6.43 -12.16
N ASP A 52 13.97 7.59 -12.29
CA ASP A 52 15.09 7.96 -11.40
C ASP A 52 14.66 8.04 -9.93
N PHE A 53 15.64 8.06 -9.02
CA PHE A 53 15.38 8.16 -7.57
C PHE A 53 14.41 9.30 -7.21
N GLY A 54 13.37 8.97 -6.44
CA GLY A 54 12.35 9.93 -6.01
C GLY A 54 11.22 10.16 -7.03
N TYR A 55 11.27 9.51 -8.20
CA TYR A 55 10.20 9.53 -9.19
C TYR A 55 9.48 8.19 -9.22
N LEU A 56 8.19 8.26 -9.51
CA LEU A 56 7.30 7.11 -9.67
C LEU A 56 6.70 7.14 -11.06
N CYS A 57 6.54 5.95 -11.65
CA CYS A 57 5.84 5.80 -12.92
C CYS A 57 4.34 5.88 -12.66
N CYS A 58 3.75 7.06 -12.93
CA CYS A 58 2.38 7.37 -12.59
C CYS A 58 1.54 7.54 -13.85
N SER A 59 0.27 7.10 -13.78
CA SER A 59 -0.66 7.33 -14.88
C SER A 59 -0.86 8.84 -15.08
N ASN A 60 -0.93 9.27 -16.33
CA ASN A 60 -1.32 10.63 -16.71
C ASN A 60 -2.79 10.69 -17.19
N GLY A 61 -3.58 9.63 -16.96
CA GLY A 61 -4.95 9.49 -17.42
C GLY A 61 -5.14 8.73 -18.74
N CYS A 62 -4.07 8.48 -19.52
CA CYS A 62 -4.12 7.56 -20.67
C CYS A 62 -2.92 6.61 -20.75
N GLY A 63 -1.72 7.11 -20.51
CA GLY A 63 -0.48 6.33 -20.40
C GLY A 63 0.23 6.59 -19.07
N HIS A 64 1.54 6.32 -19.02
CA HIS A 64 2.37 6.52 -17.83
C HIS A 64 3.57 7.42 -18.08
N VAL A 65 3.86 8.26 -17.09
CA VAL A 65 4.99 9.19 -17.11
C VAL A 65 5.65 9.26 -15.73
N CYS A 66 6.95 9.52 -15.69
CA CYS A 66 7.64 9.74 -14.42
C CYS A 66 7.16 11.05 -13.77
N LYS A 67 6.63 10.95 -12.55
CA LYS A 67 6.23 12.07 -11.70
C LYS A 67 6.97 12.00 -10.37
N ILE A 68 7.16 13.13 -9.73
CA ILE A 68 7.73 13.15 -8.38
C ILE A 68 6.82 12.34 -7.44
N GLY A 69 7.42 11.39 -6.72
CA GLY A 69 6.71 10.68 -5.66
C GLY A 69 6.43 11.65 -4.53
N ILE A 70 5.23 11.57 -3.96
CA ILE A 70 4.88 12.32 -2.75
C ILE A 70 4.70 11.35 -1.59
N TRP A 71 5.09 11.76 -0.39
CA TRP A 71 4.89 10.95 0.80
C TRP A 71 3.42 11.00 1.19
N THR A 72 2.73 9.87 1.03
CA THR A 72 1.29 9.75 1.31
C THR A 72 1.05 8.70 2.38
N CYS A 73 0.14 9.00 3.29
CA CYS A 73 -0.40 8.07 4.27
C CYS A 73 -1.90 7.94 4.00
N TYR A 74 -2.39 6.71 3.94
CA TYR A 74 -3.81 6.39 3.77
C TYR A 74 -4.30 5.52 4.93
#